data_AF-A0A3D1AAC8-F1
#
_entry.id   AF-A0A3D1AAC8-F1
#
_cell.length_a   1.000
_cell.length_b   1.000
_cell.length_c   1.000
_cell.angle_alpha   90.00
_cell.angle_beta   90.00
_cell.angle_gamma   90.00
#
_symmetry.space_group_name_H-M   'P 1'
#
loop_
_entity.id
_entity.type
_entity.pdbx_description
1 polymer ?
#
loop_
_entity_poly.entity_id
_entity_poly.type
_entity_poly.pdbx_seq_one_letter_code
_entity_poly.pdbx_strand_id
1 'polypeptide(L)'
;AKNDRPFIVKAKGVDVEVLGTVFNVSAYEGDRQYTTLVEGSVKVSTVSGANRILKPSEQAYMEYDSDELNVRVVDVAEYTSWVNGKISFKDQRLEDIMKNLSRWYE
;
A
#
# COMPACT_ATOMS: atom_id res chain seq x y z
N ALA A 1 -24.64 -3.32 4.55
CA ALA A 1 -24.46 -3.86 5.91
C ALA A 1 -22.97 -3.80 6.24
N LYS A 2 -22.59 -3.24 7.39
CA LYS A 2 -21.22 -3.34 7.90
C LYS A 2 -21.07 -4.80 8.34
N ASN A 3 -20.22 -5.57 7.69
CA ASN A 3 -19.99 -6.97 8.09
C ASN A 3 -19.44 -6.97 9.53
N ASP A 4 -20.04 -7.73 10.45
CA ASP A 4 -19.57 -7.90 11.84
C ASP A 4 -18.23 -8.67 11.94
N ARG A 5 -17.55 -8.87 10.81
CA ARG A 5 -16.26 -9.54 10.66
C ARG A 5 -15.40 -8.74 9.67
N PRO A 6 -14.65 -7.73 10.14
CA PRO A 6 -13.78 -6.96 9.27
C PRO A 6 -12.61 -7.83 8.77
N PHE A 7 -12.19 -7.63 7.53
CA PHE A 7 -10.92 -8.14 7.03
C PHE A 7 -9.85 -7.08 7.25
N ILE A 8 -8.82 -7.42 8.03
CA ILE A 8 -7.77 -6.49 8.44
C ILE A 8 -6.41 -7.07 8.05
N VAL A 9 -5.64 -6.34 7.24
CA VAL A 9 -4.23 -6.63 6.98
C VAL A 9 -3.39 -5.88 8.00
N LYS A 10 -2.52 -6.61 8.73
CA LYS A 10 -1.61 -6.03 9.71
C LYS A 10 -0.20 -6.02 9.18
N ALA A 11 0.46 -4.86 9.27
CA ALA A 11 1.89 -4.71 9.04
C ALA A 11 2.49 -3.85 10.16
N LYS A 12 3.83 -3.76 10.21
CA LYS A 12 4.51 -2.97 11.25
C LYS A 12 4.00 -1.53 11.23
N GLY A 13 3.41 -1.07 12.33
CA GLY A 13 2.93 0.32 12.48
C GLY A 13 1.65 0.67 11.72
N VAL A 14 1.05 -0.26 10.95
CA VAL A 14 -0.10 0.04 10.10
C VAL A 14 -1.12 -1.11 10.03
N ASP A 15 -2.39 -0.77 10.22
CA ASP A 15 -3.54 -1.65 10.04
C ASP A 15 -4.41 -1.16 8.87
N VAL A 16 -4.73 -2.06 7.95
CA VAL A 16 -5.57 -1.79 6.76
C VAL A 16 -6.89 -2.56 6.89
N GLU A 17 -8.00 -1.85 7.11
CA GLU A 17 -9.35 -2.41 7.22
C GLU A 17 -10.09 -2.29 5.88
N VAL A 18 -10.61 -3.41 5.40
CA VAL A 18 -11.28 -3.54 4.11
C VAL A 18 -12.79 -3.44 4.26
N LEU A 19 -13.42 -2.58 3.46
CA LEU A 19 -14.88 -2.40 3.43
C LEU A 19 -15.56 -3.08 2.23
N GLY A 20 -14.82 -3.89 1.46
CA GLY A 20 -15.23 -4.59 0.23
C GLY A 20 -14.52 -4.05 -1.01
N THR A 21 -13.27 -4.46 -1.24
CA THR A 21 -12.35 -3.72 -2.13
C THR A 21 -11.38 -4.59 -2.93
N VAL A 22 -10.83 -3.98 -3.99
CA VAL A 22 -9.58 -4.41 -4.65
C VAL A 22 -8.50 -3.41 -4.25
N PHE A 23 -7.41 -3.88 -3.66
CA PHE A 23 -6.34 -3.04 -3.13
C PHE A 23 -5.00 -3.77 -3.18
N ASN A 24 -3.93 -3.02 -3.05
CA ASN A 24 -2.55 -3.51 -2.99
C ASN A 24 -1.91 -3.07 -1.67
N VAL A 25 -1.10 -3.96 -1.08
CA VAL A 25 -0.26 -3.66 0.09
C VAL A 25 1.17 -4.09 -0.22
N SER A 26 2.12 -3.19 0.00
CA SER A 26 3.55 -3.48 0.00
C SER A 26 4.12 -3.05 1.35
N ALA A 27 4.73 -3.98 2.09
CA ALA A 27 5.19 -3.75 3.46
C ALA A 27 6.45 -4.57 3.78
N TYR A 28 7.42 -4.57 2.85
CA TYR A 28 8.69 -5.24 3.05
C TYR A 28 9.51 -4.55 4.14
N GLU A 29 10.27 -5.34 4.90
CA GLU A 29 11.13 -4.84 5.97
C GLU A 29 12.18 -3.84 5.45
N GLY A 30 12.32 -2.70 6.13
CA GLY A 30 13.28 -1.65 5.80
C GLY A 30 12.90 -0.75 4.62
N ASP A 31 11.79 -1.04 3.92
CA ASP A 31 11.29 -0.22 2.83
C ASP A 31 10.06 0.60 3.26
N ARG A 32 9.80 1.67 2.51
CA ARG A 32 8.55 2.42 2.66
C ARG A 32 7.36 1.50 2.40
N GLN A 33 6.37 1.59 3.27
CA GLN A 33 5.14 0.84 3.19
C GLN A 33 4.13 1.58 2.32
N TYR A 34 3.38 0.84 1.49
CA TYR A 34 2.38 1.39 0.58
C TYR A 34 1.07 0.61 0.69
N THR A 35 -0.05 1.32 0.74
CA THR A 35 -1.40 0.77 0.52
C THR A 35 -2.05 1.54 -0.62
N THR A 36 -2.38 0.87 -1.73
CA THR A 36 -2.97 1.49 -2.93
C THR A 36 -4.37 0.96 -3.15
N LEU A 37 -5.35 1.84 -3.29
CA LEU A 37 -6.74 1.44 -3.52
C LEU A 37 -7.07 1.42 -5.02
N VAL A 38 -7.54 0.26 -5.50
CA VAL A 38 -8.01 0.08 -6.88
C VAL A 38 -9.51 0.37 -6.97
N GLU A 39 -10.31 -0.29 -6.11
CA GLU A 39 -11.77 -0.16 -6.10
C GLU A 39 -12.33 -0.28 -4.68
N GLY A 40 -13.40 0.47 -4.40
CA GLY A 40 -14.12 0.45 -3.12
C GLY A 40 -13.57 1.45 -2.11
N SER A 41 -13.40 1.05 -0.85
CA SER A 41 -12.89 1.89 0.24
C SER A 41 -12.06 1.07 1.25
N VAL A 42 -10.86 1.55 1.58
CA VAL A 42 -10.02 0.98 2.65
C VAL A 42 -9.72 2.04 3.70
N LYS A 43 -9.70 1.66 4.96
CA LYS A 43 -9.24 2.52 6.05
C LYS A 43 -7.84 2.09 6.46
N VAL A 44 -6.89 3.02 6.40
CA VAL A 44 -5.51 2.84 6.87
C VAL A 44 -5.37 3.55 8.20
N SER A 45 -4.88 2.85 9.22
CA SER A 45 -4.70 3.38 10.58
C SER A 45 -3.28 3.11 11.07
N THR A 46 -2.67 4.09 11.74
CA THR A 46 -1.36 3.96 12.38
C THR A 46 -1.50 3.65 13.87
N VAL A 47 -0.40 3.28 14.50
CA VAL A 47 -0.38 2.95 15.94
C VAL A 47 -0.61 4.17 16.83
N SER A 48 -0.29 5.39 16.39
CA SER A 48 -0.63 6.62 17.14
C SER A 48 -2.11 7.01 17.05
N GLY A 49 -2.89 6.34 16.19
CA GLY A 49 -4.31 6.60 15.97
C GLY A 49 -4.60 7.51 14.78
N ALA A 50 -3.58 7.99 14.05
CA ALA A 50 -3.80 8.65 12.77
C ALA A 50 -4.48 7.67 11.80
N ASN A 51 -5.48 8.12 11.05
CA ASN A 51 -6.14 7.28 10.07
C ASN A 51 -6.64 8.06 8.85
N ARG A 52 -6.78 7.35 7.73
CA ARG A 52 -7.29 7.85 6.47
C ARG A 52 -8.18 6.80 5.80
N ILE A 53 -9.27 7.24 5.20
CA ILE A 53 -10.07 6.42 4.30
C ILE A 53 -9.64 6.78 2.88
N LEU A 54 -9.12 5.79 2.16
CA LEU A 54 -8.68 5.98 0.79
C LEU A 54 -9.87 5.92 -0.16
N LYS A 55 -9.76 6.70 -1.25
CA LYS A 55 -10.58 6.63 -2.45
C LYS A 55 -9.83 5.91 -3.58
N PRO A 56 -10.53 5.38 -4.59
CA PRO A 56 -9.87 4.80 -5.76
C PRO A 56 -8.80 5.74 -6.33
N SER A 57 -7.67 5.17 -6.74
CA SER A 57 -6.46 5.89 -7.20
C SER A 57 -5.68 6.65 -6.12
N GLU A 58 -6.04 6.52 -4.85
CA GLU A 58 -5.20 7.00 -3.75
C GLU A 58 -4.28 5.91 -3.21
N GLN A 59 -3.10 6.35 -2.78
CA GLN A 59 -2.11 5.55 -2.10
C GLN A 59 -1.75 6.19 -0.77
N ALA A 60 -1.90 5.43 0.31
CA ALA A 60 -1.25 5.72 1.58
C ALA A 60 0.20 5.24 1.55
N TYR A 61 1.12 6.02 2.14
CA TYR A 61 2.50 5.59 2.34
C TYR A 61 3.08 6.07 3.67
N MET A 62 4.02 5.28 4.21
CA MET A 62 4.70 5.50 5.48
C MET A 62 6.13 4.98 5.40
N GLU A 63 7.11 5.71 5.94
CA GLU A 63 8.47 5.16 6.11
C GLU A 63 8.47 4.03 7.15
N TYR A 64 9.33 3.03 7.01
CA TYR A 64 9.32 1.80 7.83
C TYR A 64 9.39 2.01 9.35
N ASP A 65 10.05 3.10 9.78
CA ASP A 65 10.23 3.49 11.18
C ASP A 65 9.55 4.84 11.50
N SER A 66 8.66 5.32 10.63
CA SER A 66 7.87 6.52 10.86
C SER A 66 6.41 6.15 11.11
N ASP A 67 5.74 6.97 11.92
CA ASP A 67 4.30 6.89 12.12
C ASP A 67 3.53 7.94 11.28
N GLU A 68 4.23 8.66 10.40
CA GLU A 68 3.64 9.70 9.57
C GLU A 68 2.89 9.11 8.37
N LEU A 69 1.56 9.08 8.47
CA LEU A 69 0.66 8.64 7.40
C LEU A 69 0.47 9.72 6.35
N ASN A 70 1.01 9.46 5.16
CA ASN A 70 0.86 10.31 3.98
C ASN A 70 -0.10 9.69 2.97
N VAL A 71 -0.75 10.53 2.15
CA VAL A 71 -1.65 10.08 1.08
C VAL A 71 -1.39 10.90 -0.18
N ARG A 72 -1.37 10.22 -1.33
CA ARG A 72 -1.23 10.85 -2.66
C ARG A 72 -2.08 10.15 -3.70
N VAL A 73 -2.39 10.83 -4.79
CA VAL A 73 -2.99 10.24 -5.99
C VAL A 73 -1.89 9.59 -6.83
N VAL A 74 -2.15 8.39 -7.33
CA VAL A 74 -1.19 7.62 -8.14
C VAL A 74 -1.86 6.97 -9.35
N ASP A 75 -1.03 6.58 -10.32
CA ASP A 75 -1.44 5.59 -11.31
C ASP A 75 -1.39 4.21 -10.66
N VAL A 76 -2.56 3.62 -10.42
CA VAL A 76 -2.71 2.32 -9.76
C VAL A 76 -1.98 1.21 -10.52
N ALA A 77 -1.87 1.32 -11.85
CA ALA A 77 -1.19 0.32 -12.66
C ALA A 77 0.28 0.18 -12.28
N GLU A 78 0.95 1.27 -11.86
CA GLU A 78 2.35 1.24 -11.42
C GLU A 78 2.55 0.30 -10.22
N TYR A 79 1.57 0.25 -9.31
CA TYR A 79 1.66 -0.50 -8.05
C TYR A 79 1.00 -1.89 -8.09
N THR A 80 0.31 -2.22 -9.18
CA THR A 80 -0.45 -3.48 -9.32
C THR A 80 -0.05 -4.32 -10.52
N SER A 81 0.78 -3.79 -11.44
CA SER A 81 1.21 -4.51 -12.65
C SER A 81 1.89 -5.86 -12.38
N TRP A 82 2.49 -6.02 -11.19
CA TRP A 82 3.18 -7.25 -10.79
C TRP A 82 2.24 -8.46 -10.78
N VAL A 83 0.95 -8.26 -10.52
CA VAL A 83 -0.09 -9.31 -10.58
C VAL A 83 -0.19 -9.91 -11.99
N ASN A 84 0.16 -9.14 -13.02
CA ASN A 84 0.18 -9.57 -14.42
C ASN A 84 1.60 -9.93 -14.92
N GLY A 85 2.56 -10.15 -14.01
CA GLY A 85 3.95 -10.46 -14.36
C GLY A 85 4.71 -9.29 -14.99
N LYS A 86 4.25 -8.05 -14.80
CA LYS A 86 4.90 -6.84 -15.31
C LYS A 86 5.41 -5.99 -14.17
N ILE A 87 6.57 -5.36 -14.35
CA ILE A 87 7.08 -4.36 -13.41
C ILE A 87 7.14 -3.02 -14.14
N SER A 88 6.63 -1.98 -13.51
CA SER A 88 6.61 -0.62 -14.04
C SER A 88 7.30 0.30 -13.05
N PHE A 89 8.18 1.16 -13.55
CA PHE A 89 8.92 2.13 -12.75
C PHE A 89 8.76 3.50 -13.41
N LYS A 90 8.31 4.50 -12.65
CA LYS A 90 8.22 5.87 -13.12
C LYS A 90 8.86 6.82 -12.12
N ASP A 91 9.87 7.57 -12.58
CA ASP A 91 10.57 8.57 -11.75
C ASP A 91 11.09 8.01 -10.40
N GLN A 92 11.49 6.73 -10.38
CA GLN A 92 12.02 6.05 -9.21
C GLN A 92 13.54 6.08 -9.16
N ARG A 93 14.11 6.10 -7.95
CA ARG A 93 15.56 6.00 -7.78
C ARG A 93 16.02 4.60 -8.21
N LEU A 94 17.19 4.52 -8.85
CA LEU A 94 17.76 3.24 -9.32
C LEU A 94 17.91 2.22 -8.18
N GLU A 95 18.23 2.69 -6.98
CA GLU A 95 18.31 1.85 -5.77
C GLU A 95 16.99 1.11 -5.48
N ASP A 96 15.85 1.81 -5.58
CA ASP A 96 14.52 1.23 -5.36
C ASP A 96 14.14 0.24 -6.46
N ILE A 97 14.51 0.56 -7.72
CA ILE A 97 14.33 -0.34 -8.87
C ILE A 97 15.08 -1.66 -8.65
N MET A 98 16.35 -1.59 -8.23
CA MET A 98 17.17 -2.79 -8.01
C MET A 98 16.63 -3.68 -6.88
N LYS A 99 16.12 -3.08 -5.79
CA LYS A 99 15.44 -3.82 -4.71
C LYS A 99 14.18 -4.54 -5.20
N ASN A 100 13.38 -3.88 -6.05
CA ASN A 100 12.17 -4.49 -6.60
C ASN A 100 12.50 -5.64 -7.58
N LEU A 101 13.56 -5.47 -8.40
CA LEU A 101 14.03 -6.52 -9.29
C LEU A 101 14.58 -7.73 -8.54
N SER A 102 15.37 -7.53 -7.47
CA SER A 102 15.92 -8.66 -6.70
C SER A 102 14.82 -9.58 -6.17
N ARG A 103 13.71 -9.01 -5.68
CA ARG A 103 12.54 -9.75 -5.19
C ARG A 103 11.80 -10.55 -6.26
N TRP A 104 11.88 -10.13 -7.51
CA TRP A 104 11.15 -10.76 -8.61
C TRP A 104 11.91 -11.94 -9.23
N TYR A 105 13.23 -11.98 -9.03
CA TYR A 105 14.12 -13.01 -9.55
C TYR A 105 14.66 -13.99 -8.48
N GLU A 106 14.23 -13.84 -7.22
CA GLU A 106 14.32 -14.90 -6.20
C GLU A 106 13.42 -16.08 -6.56
#